data_AF-A0AAP7IFW6-F1
#
_entry.id   AF-A0AAP7IFW6-F1
#
_cell.length_a   1.000
_cell.length_b   1.000
_cell.length_c   1.000
_cell.angle_alpha   90.00
_cell.angle_beta   90.00
_cell.angle_gamma   90.00
#
_symmetry.space_group_name_H-M   'P 1'
#
loop_
_entity.id
_entity.type
_entity.pdbx_description
1 polymer ?
#
loop_
_entity_poly.entity_id
_entity_poly.type
_entity_poly.pdbx_seq_one_letter_code
_entity_poly.pdbx_strand_id
1 'polypeptide(L)'
;MKECKQYSLVDKKTQFVVLCTRENRELFIREGIKQLKARLFSKYVYGEKRYSDEKELFEEIDRLKKIKDNIVILEQNSPHKVSDEVRLLNAIAEMLDIEVQVEKIATTD
;
A
#
# COMPACT_ATOMS: atom_id res chain seq x y z
N MET A 1 25.82 13.27 12.87
CA MET A 1 24.88 12.16 12.70
C MET A 1 24.04 12.45 11.47
N LYS A 2 24.09 11.57 10.47
CA LYS A 2 23.23 11.70 9.28
C LYS A 2 21.86 11.11 9.64
N GLU A 3 20.78 11.85 9.38
CA GLU A 3 19.43 11.33 9.57
C GLU A 3 19.04 10.52 8.32
N CYS A 4 18.73 9.24 8.52
CA CYS A 4 18.26 8.34 7.48
C CYS A 4 16.74 8.09 7.65
N LYS A 5 16.02 7.85 6.56
CA LYS A 5 14.58 7.49 6.61
C LYS A 5 14.38 6.04 6.20
N GLN A 6 13.64 5.31 7.01
CA GLN A 6 13.16 3.97 6.71
C GLN A 6 11.67 4.04 6.33
N TYR A 7 11.31 3.42 5.22
CA TYR A 7 9.94 3.30 4.74
C TYR A 7 9.54 1.83 4.74
N SER A 8 8.43 1.51 5.39
CA SER A 8 7.95 0.14 5.56
C SER A 8 6.47 -0.02 5.21
N LEU A 9 6.11 -1.18 4.67
CA LEU A 9 4.73 -1.67 4.61
C LEU A 9 4.56 -2.79 5.61
N VAL A 10 3.54 -2.73 6.45
CA VAL A 10 3.27 -3.72 7.51
C VAL A 10 1.86 -4.27 7.36
N ASP A 11 1.70 -5.59 7.34
CA ASP A 11 0.38 -6.20 7.34
C ASP A 11 -0.28 -6.01 8.72
N LYS A 12 -1.43 -5.34 8.78
CA LYS A 12 -2.06 -4.97 10.07
C LYS A 12 -2.51 -6.19 10.89
N LYS A 13 -2.87 -7.29 10.23
CA LYS A 13 -3.38 -8.48 10.89
C LYS A 13 -2.25 -9.27 11.55
N THR A 14 -1.13 -9.39 10.86
CA THR A 14 -0.02 -10.26 11.25
C THR A 14 1.17 -9.51 11.82
N GLN A 15 1.21 -8.19 11.66
CA GLN A 15 2.32 -7.31 12.04
C GLN A 15 3.63 -7.63 11.31
N PHE A 16 3.58 -8.41 10.21
CA PHE A 16 4.76 -8.69 9.41
C PHE A 16 5.09 -7.53 8.47
N VAL A 17 6.39 -7.25 8.35
CA VAL A 17 6.92 -6.29 7.38
C VAL A 17 6.91 -6.91 5.99
N VAL A 18 6.09 -6.35 5.11
CA VAL A 18 5.90 -6.78 3.71
C VAL A 18 6.95 -6.15 2.79
N LEU A 19 7.36 -4.93 3.10
CA LEU A 19 8.39 -4.19 2.37
C LEU A 19 9.13 -3.29 3.35
N CYS A 20 10.46 -3.19 3.22
CA CYS A 20 11.27 -2.24 3.95
C CYS A 20 12.36 -1.68 3.03
N THR A 21 12.51 -0.36 2.99
CA THR A 21 13.51 0.33 2.19
C THR A 21 14.12 1.47 3.00
N ARG A 22 15.42 1.75 2.79
CA ARG A 22 16.15 2.83 3.47
C ARG A 22 16.59 3.87 2.45
N GLU A 23 16.36 5.15 2.74
CA GLU A 23 16.73 6.34 1.95
C GLU A 23 16.22 6.40 0.50
N ASN A 24 15.60 5.34 -0.01
CA ASN A 24 15.13 5.27 -1.40
C ASN A 24 13.61 5.25 -1.48
N ARG A 25 13.04 6.46 -1.48
CA ARG A 25 11.60 6.68 -1.53
C ARG A 25 10.97 6.24 -2.87
N GLU A 26 11.66 6.45 -3.99
CA GLU A 26 11.15 6.04 -5.31
C GLU A 26 11.06 4.51 -5.40
N LEU A 27 12.07 3.81 -4.90
CA LEU A 27 12.05 2.36 -4.75
C LEU A 27 10.90 1.92 -3.84
N PHE A 28 10.70 2.61 -2.71
CA PHE A 28 9.58 2.32 -1.81
C PHE A 28 8.23 2.40 -2.52
N ILE A 29 7.99 3.47 -3.29
CA ILE A 29 6.74 3.66 -4.02
C ILE A 29 6.57 2.56 -5.08
N ARG A 30 7.61 2.33 -5.88
CA ARG A 30 7.57 1.34 -6.96
C ARG A 30 7.33 -0.08 -6.46
N GLU A 31 8.09 -0.52 -5.46
CA GLU A 31 7.91 -1.87 -4.89
C GLU A 31 6.63 -1.94 -4.05
N GLY A 32 6.24 -0.85 -3.39
CA GLY A 32 4.98 -0.75 -2.65
C GLY A 32 3.76 -0.96 -3.55
N ILE A 33 3.73 -0.35 -4.73
CA ILE A 33 2.67 -0.59 -5.74
C ILE A 33 2.59 -2.09 -6.09
N LYS A 34 3.72 -2.76 -6.29
CA LYS A 34 3.73 -4.21 -6.59
C LYS A 34 3.11 -5.02 -5.44
N GLN A 35 3.45 -4.70 -4.19
CA GLN A 35 2.88 -5.38 -3.02
C GLN A 35 1.37 -5.16 -2.91
N LEU A 36 0.90 -3.92 -3.14
CA LEU A 36 -0.53 -3.59 -3.11
C LEU A 36 -1.30 -4.30 -4.22
N LYS A 37 -0.73 -4.41 -5.43
CA LYS A 37 -1.31 -5.20 -6.53
C LYS A 37 -1.41 -6.69 -6.17
N ALA A 38 -0.35 -7.27 -5.61
CA ALA A 38 -0.35 -8.67 -5.20
C ALA A 38 -1.40 -8.93 -4.11
N ARG A 39 -1.52 -8.02 -3.14
CA ARG A 39 -2.54 -8.10 -2.08
C ARG A 39 -3.97 -7.98 -2.61
N LEU A 40 -4.20 -7.02 -3.50
CA LEU A 40 -5.49 -6.84 -4.18
C LEU A 40 -5.88 -8.11 -4.97
N PHE A 41 -4.94 -8.66 -5.75
CA PHE A 41 -5.14 -9.90 -6.49
C PHE A 41 -5.47 -11.07 -5.55
N SER A 42 -4.76 -11.19 -4.42
CA SER A 42 -5.05 -12.21 -3.42
C SER A 42 -6.46 -12.08 -2.85
N LYS A 43 -6.96 -10.86 -2.60
CA LYS A 43 -8.35 -10.65 -2.17
C LYS A 43 -9.38 -11.03 -3.23
N TYR A 44 -9.08 -10.81 -4.51
CA TYR A 44 -9.96 -11.24 -5.61
C TYR A 44 -10.02 -12.76 -5.77
N VAL A 45 -8.87 -13.44 -5.73
CA VAL A 45 -8.77 -14.88 -6.05
C VAL A 45 -9.05 -15.77 -4.86
N TYR A 46 -8.55 -15.39 -3.67
CA TYR A 46 -8.63 -16.18 -2.44
C TYR A 46 -9.54 -15.54 -1.40
N GLY A 47 -10.39 -14.58 -1.80
CA GLY A 47 -11.37 -13.98 -0.91
C GLY A 47 -12.38 -15.02 -0.43
N GLU A 48 -12.14 -15.61 0.73
CA GLU A 48 -13.04 -16.57 1.37
C GLU A 48 -14.28 -15.91 2.01
N LYS A 49 -14.47 -14.59 1.79
CA LYS A 49 -15.58 -13.85 2.39
C LYS A 49 -16.90 -14.36 1.81
N ARG A 50 -17.68 -15.04 2.65
CA ARG A 50 -19.07 -15.39 2.35
C ARG A 50 -19.91 -14.15 2.62
N TYR A 51 -20.49 -13.57 1.57
CA TYR A 51 -21.36 -12.41 1.67
C TYR A 51 -22.74 -12.85 2.16
N SER A 52 -23.34 -12.11 3.10
CA SER A 52 -24.65 -12.44 3.64
C SER A 52 -25.79 -12.09 2.68
N ASP A 53 -25.59 -11.12 1.79
CA ASP A 53 -26.53 -10.70 0.75
C ASP A 53 -25.83 -10.09 -0.48
N GLU A 54 -26.60 -9.85 -1.54
CA GLU A 54 -26.09 -9.26 -2.79
C GLU A 54 -25.55 -7.84 -2.61
N LYS A 55 -26.11 -7.07 -1.68
CA LYS A 55 -25.68 -5.69 -1.43
C LYS A 55 -24.26 -5.67 -0.89
N GLU A 56 -23.95 -6.52 0.10
CA GLU A 56 -22.61 -6.64 0.67
C GLU A 56 -21.58 -7.08 -0.39
N LEU A 57 -21.97 -7.97 -1.31
CA LEU A 57 -21.13 -8.37 -2.45
C LEU A 57 -20.84 -7.19 -3.37
N PHE A 58 -21.86 -6.42 -3.76
CA PHE A 58 -21.66 -5.26 -4.64
C PHE A 58 -20.82 -4.16 -3.98
N GLU A 59 -21.01 -3.90 -2.69
CA GLU A 59 -20.19 -2.95 -1.94
C GLU A 59 -18.71 -3.35 -1.92
N GLU A 60 -18.41 -4.65 -1.76
CA GLU A 60 -17.02 -5.12 -1.80
C GLU A 60 -16.44 -5.04 -3.23
N ILE A 61 -17.21 -5.39 -4.26
CA ILE A 61 -16.76 -5.23 -5.66
C ILE A 61 -16.41 -3.76 -5.96
N ASP A 62 -17.27 -2.83 -5.57
CA ASP A 62 -17.05 -1.40 -5.77
C ASP A 62 -15.83 -0.89 -5.00
N ARG A 63 -15.64 -1.37 -3.77
CA ARG A 63 -14.44 -1.08 -2.97
C ARG A 63 -13.19 -1.56 -3.69
N LEU A 64 -13.15 -2.81 -4.15
CA LEU A 64 -11.98 -3.37 -4.83
C LEU A 64 -11.69 -2.65 -6.16
N LYS A 65 -12.73 -2.26 -6.90
CA LYS A 65 -12.61 -1.43 -8.11
C LYS A 65 -12.00 -0.07 -7.80
N LYS A 66 -12.44 0.60 -6.73
CA LYS A 66 -11.88 1.89 -6.29
C LYS A 66 -10.39 1.77 -5.91
N ILE A 67 -10.01 0.69 -5.24
CA ILE A 67 -8.60 0.40 -4.92
C ILE A 67 -7.77 0.24 -6.20
N LYS A 68 -8.27 -0.55 -7.16
CA LYS A 68 -7.64 -0.75 -8.46
C LYS A 68 -7.46 0.58 -9.21
N ASP A 69 -8.50 1.40 -9.27
CA ASP A 69 -8.46 2.70 -9.97
C ASP A 69 -7.43 3.65 -9.32
N ASN A 70 -7.35 3.68 -7.99
CA ASN A 70 -6.33 4.45 -7.27
C ASN A 70 -4.90 3.95 -7.53
N ILE A 71 -4.69 2.64 -7.67
CA ILE A 71 -3.40 2.07 -8.07
C ILE A 71 -3.03 2.55 -9.48
N VAL A 72 -3.97 2.52 -10.42
CA VAL A 72 -3.73 2.99 -11.80
C VAL A 72 -3.38 4.49 -11.80
N ILE A 73 -4.08 5.32 -11.01
CA ILE A 73 -3.76 6.74 -10.85
C ILE A 73 -2.34 6.90 -10.29
N LEU A 74 -1.96 6.12 -9.28
CA LEU A 74 -0.63 6.16 -8.69
C LEU A 74 0.47 5.75 -9.69
N GLU A 75 0.19 4.83 -10.61
CA GLU A 75 1.12 4.44 -11.68
C GLU A 75 1.20 5.46 -12.83
N GLN A 76 0.09 6.11 -13.15
CA GLN A 76 0.00 7.07 -14.25
C GLN A 76 0.44 8.48 -13.85
N ASN A 77 0.36 8.82 -12.56
CA ASN A 77 0.89 10.07 -12.03
C ASN A 77 2.41 10.09 -12.19
N SER A 78 2.84 10.77 -13.26
CA SER A 78 4.23 11.16 -13.48
C SER A 78 4.70 12.09 -12.34
N PRO A 79 6.00 12.08 -11.97
CA PRO A 79 6.53 12.29 -10.62
C PRO A 79 6.57 13.76 -10.15
N HIS A 80 5.56 14.56 -10.46
CA HIS A 80 5.60 16.01 -10.25
C HIS A 80 5.13 16.46 -8.86
N LYS A 81 4.56 15.56 -8.03
CA LYS A 81 4.24 15.83 -6.62
C LYS A 81 4.41 14.59 -5.73
N VAL A 82 5.66 14.23 -5.45
CA VAL A 82 6.03 13.04 -4.67
C VAL A 82 5.30 12.93 -3.31
N SER A 83 4.97 14.05 -2.65
CA SER A 83 4.20 14.07 -1.38
C SER A 83 2.80 13.46 -1.50
N ASP A 84 2.18 13.57 -2.67
CA ASP A 84 0.84 13.06 -2.91
C ASP A 84 0.88 11.54 -3.18
N GLU A 85 1.99 11.02 -3.71
CA GLU A 85 2.18 9.60 -3.99
C GLU A 85 2.24 8.75 -2.72
N VAL A 86 3.00 9.18 -1.70
CA VAL A 86 3.09 8.43 -0.43
C VAL A 86 1.76 8.48 0.33
N ARG A 87 1.02 9.60 0.24
CA ARG A 87 -0.32 9.72 0.82
C ARG A 87 -1.32 8.83 0.11
N LEU A 88 -1.30 8.81 -1.22
CA LEU A 88 -2.14 7.94 -2.03
C LEU A 88 -1.80 6.47 -1.79
N LEU A 89 -0.51 6.13 -1.71
CA LEU A 89 -0.04 4.78 -1.38
C LEU A 89 -0.50 4.37 0.03
N ASN A 90 -0.43 5.27 1.02
CA ASN A 90 -0.97 5.00 2.36
C ASN A 90 -2.49 4.76 2.35
N ALA A 91 -3.26 5.59 1.64
CA ALA A 91 -4.70 5.40 1.53
C ALA A 91 -5.04 4.04 0.88
N ILE A 92 -4.35 3.65 -0.18
CA ILE A 92 -4.53 2.34 -0.84
C ILE A 92 -4.14 1.21 0.12
N ALA A 93 -3.00 1.33 0.82
CA ALA A 93 -2.53 0.35 1.79
C ALA A 93 -3.55 0.13 2.91
N GLU A 94 -4.09 1.21 3.48
CA GLU A 94 -5.11 1.13 4.53
C GLU A 94 -6.35 0.36 4.07
N MET A 95 -6.80 0.60 2.83
CA MET A 95 -7.94 -0.13 2.25
C MET A 95 -7.66 -1.63 2.05
N LEU A 96 -6.39 -2.04 2.01
CA LEU A 96 -5.92 -3.40 1.85
C LEU A 96 -5.39 -4.04 3.15
N ASP A 97 -5.67 -3.41 4.29
CA ASP A 97 -5.23 -3.84 5.62
C ASP A 97 -3.70 -3.86 5.78
N ILE A 98 -3.03 -2.93 5.12
CA ILE A 98 -1.59 -2.68 5.19
C ILE A 98 -1.37 -1.28 5.78
N GLU A 99 -0.34 -1.11 6.59
CA GLU A 99 0.09 0.14 7.19
C GLU A 99 1.38 0.64 6.54
N VAL A 100 1.45 1.93 6.21
CA VAL A 100 2.69 2.59 5.79
C VAL A 100 3.35 3.21 7.01
N GLN A 101 4.59 2.80 7.30
CA GLN A 101 5.39 3.37 8.37
C GLN A 101 6.59 4.13 7.80
N VAL A 102 6.86 5.31 8.35
CA VAL A 102 8.01 6.14 7.97
C VAL A 102 8.75 6.54 9.25
N GLU A 103 9.94 5.98 9.43
CA GLU A 103 10.75 6.16 10.63
C GLU A 103 12.02 6.96 10.31
N LYS A 104 12.40 7.86 11.22
CA LYS A 104 13.74 8.45 11.22
C LYS A 104 14.66 7.51 11.97
N ILE A 105 15.68 6.99 11.31
CA ILE A 105 16.70 6.15 11.93
C ILE A 105 18.02 6.92 12.01
N ALA A 106 18.61 6.94 13.20
CA ALA A 106 19.94 7.50 13.40
C ALA A 106 20.96 6.50 12.85
N THR A 107 21.78 6.91 11.89
CA THR A 107 22.95 6.14 11.49
C THR A 107 24.14 6.61 12.30
N THR A 108 24.67 5.72 13.14
CA THR A 108 26.07 5.77 13.56
C THR A 108 26.90 5.36 12.36
N ASP A 109 27.69 6.30 11.82
CA ASP A 109 28.85 5.96 10.98
C ASP A 109 29.81 5.07 11.78
#